data_AF-A0A941JSF1-F1
#
_entry.id   AF-A0A941JSF1-F1
#
_cell.length_a   1.000
_cell.length_b   1.000
_cell.length_c   1.000
_cell.angle_alpha   90.00
_cell.angle_beta   90.00
_cell.angle_gamma   90.00
#
_symmetry.space_group_name_H-M   'P 1'
#
loop_
_entity.id
_entity.type
_entity.pdbx_description
1 polymer ?
#
loop_
_entity_poly.entity_id
_entity_poly.type
_entity_poly.pdbx_seq_one_letter_code
_entity_poly.pdbx_strand_id
1 'polypeptide(L)'
;MKIVTSPNVITFSQNLGSNQLKVPEIAGKYIEKYPEADYGKINIIFRRILSLPGGSDQARKYIKKNLLANGPWLEFGNNVGVGINFFFQLERCQLKLSINEANLKYQKRPASPALFFSGNFNYKLESYRKQERLLMLGEIIKNWQQDEKTFREIINQSF
;
A
#
# COMPACT_ATOMS: atom_id res chain seq x y z
N MET A 1 0.45 3.23 28.18
CA MET A 1 1.32 2.36 27.37
C MET A 1 0.49 1.18 26.88
N LYS A 2 0.29 1.04 25.57
CA LYS A 2 -0.53 -0.04 24.99
C LYS A 2 0.39 -0.96 24.20
N ILE A 3 0.66 -2.15 24.75
CA ILE A 3 1.30 -3.23 24.00
C ILE A 3 0.17 -3.95 23.26
N VAL A 4 0.14 -3.82 21.94
CA VAL A 4 -0.81 -4.55 21.09
C VAL A 4 -0.01 -5.59 20.32
N THR A 5 -0.17 -6.85 20.69
CA THR A 5 0.23 -7.96 19.82
C THR A 5 -0.84 -8.08 18.73
N SER A 6 -0.47 -8.36 17.49
CA SER A 6 -1.42 -8.77 16.42
C SER A 6 -1.25 -10.26 16.13
N PRO A 7 -1.51 -11.15 17.11
CA PRO A 7 -1.68 -12.56 16.80
C PRO A 7 -2.87 -12.64 15.84
N ASN A 8 -2.81 -13.52 14.83
CA ASN A 8 -3.87 -13.77 13.84
C ASN A 8 -3.84 -12.93 12.55
N VAL A 9 -2.67 -12.60 12.01
CA VAL A 9 -2.54 -12.06 10.64
C VAL A 9 -1.95 -13.11 9.71
N ILE A 10 -2.59 -13.30 8.55
CA ILE A 10 -2.10 -14.16 7.48
C ILE A 10 -1.77 -13.29 6.28
N THR A 11 -0.54 -13.41 5.77
CA THR A 11 -0.05 -12.59 4.67
C THR A 11 0.29 -13.47 3.48
N PHE A 12 -0.27 -13.12 2.33
CA PHE A 12 0.08 -13.67 1.04
C PHE A 12 0.73 -12.56 0.20
N SER A 13 1.89 -12.82 -0.40
CA SER A 13 2.64 -11.81 -1.14
C SER A 13 3.25 -12.36 -2.42
N GLN A 14 3.20 -11.56 -3.48
CA GLN A 14 3.83 -11.86 -4.77
C GLN A 14 4.29 -10.56 -5.45
N ASN A 15 5.20 -10.69 -6.42
CA ASN A 15 5.59 -9.59 -7.28
C ASN A 15 4.62 -9.47 -8.46
N LEU A 16 4.09 -8.27 -8.72
CA LEU A 16 3.12 -8.01 -9.80
C LEU A 16 3.71 -8.17 -11.23
N GLY A 17 5.02 -8.40 -11.37
CA GLY A 17 5.69 -8.64 -12.65
C GLY A 17 5.67 -10.12 -13.11
N SER A 18 5.10 -11.03 -12.33
CA SER A 18 4.96 -12.44 -12.73
C SER A 18 3.76 -12.66 -13.64
N ASN A 19 3.92 -13.45 -14.70
CA ASN A 19 2.85 -13.73 -15.68
C ASN A 19 1.62 -14.46 -15.10
N GLN A 20 1.69 -14.99 -13.88
CA GLN A 20 0.57 -15.65 -13.20
C GLN A 20 0.48 -15.19 -11.74
N LEU A 21 -0.54 -14.39 -11.45
CA LEU A 21 -0.84 -13.91 -10.10
C LEU A 21 -1.64 -14.98 -9.36
N LYS A 22 -1.02 -15.65 -8.39
CA LYS A 22 -1.62 -16.76 -7.62
C LYS A 22 -2.13 -16.35 -6.24
N VAL A 23 -1.69 -15.21 -5.70
CA VAL A 23 -2.08 -14.75 -4.35
C VAL A 23 -3.60 -14.68 -4.14
N PRO A 24 -4.41 -14.11 -5.05
CA PRO A 24 -5.87 -14.09 -4.89
C PRO A 24 -6.48 -15.50 -4.86
N GLU A 25 -6.01 -16.41 -5.72
CA GLU A 25 -6.45 -17.80 -5.76
C GLU A 25 -6.10 -18.54 -4.45
N ILE A 26 -4.87 -18.37 -3.96
CA ILE A 26 -4.42 -18.99 -2.71
C ILE A 26 -5.20 -18.43 -1.52
N ALA A 27 -5.44 -17.13 -1.47
CA ALA A 27 -6.25 -16.50 -0.43
C ALA A 27 -7.70 -17.01 -0.47
N GLY A 28 -8.28 -17.18 -1.67
CA GLY A 28 -9.59 -17.80 -1.87
C GLY A 28 -9.67 -19.22 -1.31
N LYS A 29 -8.73 -20.09 -1.69
CA LYS A 29 -8.65 -21.47 -1.16
C LYS A 29 -8.45 -21.50 0.36
N TYR A 30 -7.76 -20.51 0.91
CA TYR A 30 -7.57 -20.40 2.36
C TYR A 30 -8.91 -20.12 3.07
N ILE A 31 -9.70 -19.15 2.59
CA ILE A 31 -10.99 -18.83 3.21
C ILE A 31 -12.02 -19.96 3.05
N GLU A 32 -11.95 -20.72 1.96
CA GLU A 32 -12.77 -21.92 1.75
C GLU A 32 -12.40 -23.04 2.72
N LYS A 33 -11.11 -23.20 3.01
CA LYS A 33 -10.61 -24.24 3.92
C LYS A 33 -10.89 -23.94 5.39
N TYR A 34 -10.98 -22.67 5.77
CA TYR A 34 -11.15 -22.24 7.17
C TYR A 34 -12.36 -21.30 7.35
N PRO A 35 -13.60 -21.74 7.01
CA PRO A 35 -14.77 -20.89 7.05
C PRO A 35 -15.14 -20.42 8.47
N GLU A 36 -14.77 -21.20 9.48
CA GLU A 36 -15.08 -20.89 10.89
C GLU A 36 -14.12 -19.88 11.53
N ALA A 37 -13.08 -19.43 10.82
CA ALA A 37 -12.17 -18.41 11.33
C ALA A 37 -12.87 -17.05 11.48
N ASP A 38 -12.58 -16.34 12.58
CA ASP A 38 -13.18 -15.05 12.87
C ASP A 38 -12.47 -13.91 12.14
N TYR A 39 -12.75 -13.79 10.84
CA TYR A 39 -12.15 -12.74 10.00
C TYR A 39 -12.74 -11.36 10.35
N GLY A 40 -11.94 -10.50 10.99
CA GLY A 40 -12.34 -9.12 11.31
C GLY A 40 -12.05 -8.09 10.21
N LYS A 41 -11.01 -8.32 9.40
CA LYS A 41 -10.59 -7.41 8.32
C LYS A 41 -9.76 -8.11 7.25
N ILE A 42 -9.72 -7.52 6.06
CA ILE A 42 -8.77 -7.87 5.01
C ILE A 42 -8.10 -6.59 4.50
N ASN A 43 -6.78 -6.67 4.29
CA ASN A 43 -5.97 -5.60 3.74
C ASN A 43 -5.38 -6.05 2.41
N ILE A 44 -5.55 -5.26 1.36
CA ILE A 44 -4.90 -5.47 0.07
C ILE A 44 -3.85 -4.39 -0.11
N ILE A 45 -2.59 -4.79 -0.23
CA ILE A 45 -1.44 -3.87 -0.26
C ILE A 45 -0.75 -3.95 -1.62
N PHE A 46 -0.67 -2.81 -2.30
CA PHE A 46 0.14 -2.64 -3.51
C PHE A 46 1.32 -1.74 -3.24
N ARG A 47 2.45 -2.05 -3.87
CA ARG A 47 3.68 -1.29 -3.76
C ARG A 47 4.21 -1.00 -5.15
N ARG A 48 4.67 0.23 -5.37
CA ARG A 48 5.32 0.66 -6.61
C ARG A 48 6.51 1.53 -6.29
N ILE A 49 7.58 1.34 -7.06
CA ILE A 49 8.75 2.20 -7.01
C ILE A 49 8.82 2.94 -8.34
N LEU A 50 8.95 4.27 -8.26
CA LEU A 50 9.24 5.12 -9.42
C LEU A 50 10.65 5.69 -9.26
N SER A 51 11.58 5.22 -10.10
CA SER A 51 12.93 5.77 -10.14
C SER A 51 12.92 7.18 -10.68
N LEU A 52 13.67 8.08 -10.06
CA LEU A 52 13.84 9.45 -10.52
C LEU A 52 15.22 9.64 -11.14
N PRO A 53 15.35 10.44 -12.20
CA PRO A 53 16.66 10.82 -12.72
C PRO A 53 17.36 11.81 -11.77
N GLY A 54 18.68 11.68 -11.65
CA GLY A 54 19.55 12.64 -10.95
C GLY A 54 20.10 12.17 -9.60
N GLY A 55 20.46 13.13 -8.74
CA GLY A 55 21.13 12.91 -7.46
C GLY A 55 20.25 12.27 -6.38
N SER A 56 20.88 11.77 -5.32
CA SER A 56 20.21 11.03 -4.22
C SER A 56 19.12 11.83 -3.47
N ASP A 57 19.08 13.15 -3.62
CA ASP A 57 18.11 14.06 -3.01
C ASP A 57 16.87 14.33 -3.88
N GLN A 58 16.79 13.76 -5.09
CA GLN A 58 15.72 14.10 -6.05
C GLN A 58 14.34 13.64 -5.59
N ALA A 59 14.23 12.49 -4.91
CA ALA A 59 12.97 12.04 -4.32
C ALA A 59 12.45 13.05 -3.31
N ARG A 60 13.32 13.57 -2.45
CA ARG A 60 12.99 14.61 -1.48
C ARG A 60 12.56 15.90 -2.14
N LYS A 61 13.33 16.36 -3.12
CA LYS A 61 13.04 17.59 -3.88
C LYS A 61 11.70 17.49 -4.58
N TYR A 62 11.38 16.34 -5.16
CA TYR A 62 10.09 16.09 -5.79
C TYR A 62 8.95 16.25 -4.77
N ILE A 63 9.03 15.57 -3.61
CA ILE A 63 7.97 15.65 -2.59
C ILE A 63 7.83 17.08 -2.06
N LYS A 64 8.94 17.74 -1.70
CA LYS A 64 8.93 19.10 -1.17
C LYS A 64 8.40 20.13 -2.17
N LYS A 65 8.73 20.00 -3.45
CA LYS A 65 8.37 20.99 -4.48
C LYS A 65 6.97 20.78 -5.04
N ASN A 66 6.58 19.53 -5.26
CA ASN A 66 5.35 19.22 -5.99
C ASN A 66 4.18 18.89 -5.07
N LEU A 67 4.45 18.39 -3.86
CA LEU A 67 3.40 17.81 -3.00
C LEU A 67 3.20 18.54 -1.67
N LEU A 68 4.16 19.36 -1.24
CA LEU A 68 4.06 20.15 -0.01
C LEU A 68 4.21 21.63 -0.33
N ALA A 69 3.49 22.47 0.41
CA ALA A 69 3.73 23.90 0.38
C ALA A 69 5.06 24.20 1.11
N ASN A 70 5.87 25.09 0.54
CA ASN A 70 7.07 25.59 1.20
C ASN A 70 6.71 26.23 2.55
N GLY A 71 7.54 26.00 3.56
CA GLY A 71 7.36 26.65 4.85
C GLY A 71 8.61 26.60 5.72
N PRO A 72 8.62 27.35 6.83
CA PRO A 72 9.79 27.46 7.72
C PRO A 72 10.27 26.11 8.27
N TRP A 73 9.38 25.13 8.36
CA TRP A 73 9.66 23.74 8.75
C TRP A 73 10.74 23.06 7.89
N LEU A 74 11.01 23.55 6.67
CA LEU A 74 12.06 23.06 5.79
C LEU A 74 13.48 23.29 6.33
N GLU A 75 13.66 24.33 7.13
CA GLU A 75 14.95 24.76 7.70
C GLU A 75 15.22 24.14 9.07
N PHE A 76 14.25 23.38 9.63
CA PHE A 76 14.43 22.70 10.91
C PHE A 76 15.26 21.43 10.72
N GLY A 77 16.59 21.61 10.71
CA GLY A 77 17.57 20.54 10.74
C GLY A 77 18.20 20.20 9.39
N ASN A 78 19.36 19.54 9.43
CA ASN A 78 20.21 19.34 8.26
C ASN A 78 19.73 18.24 7.30
N ASN A 79 18.76 17.40 7.69
CA ASN A 79 18.30 16.27 6.90
C ASN A 79 16.84 15.89 7.22
N VAL A 80 15.90 16.71 6.76
CA VAL A 80 14.46 16.43 6.93
C VAL A 80 14.03 15.36 5.93
N GLY A 81 13.72 14.16 6.44
CA GLY A 81 13.05 13.11 5.66
C GLY A 81 11.58 13.45 5.48
N VAL A 82 11.06 13.27 4.27
CA VAL A 82 9.69 13.64 3.93
C VAL A 82 8.89 12.43 3.46
N GLY A 83 7.69 12.29 4.01
CA GLY A 83 6.71 11.30 3.57
C GLY A 83 5.30 11.88 3.68
N ILE A 84 4.43 11.48 2.75
CA ILE A 84 3.04 11.94 2.70
C ILE A 84 2.13 10.74 2.86
N ASN A 85 1.07 10.92 3.65
CA ASN A 85 -0.01 9.95 3.78
C ASN A 85 -1.33 10.60 3.38
N PHE A 86 -2.00 10.00 2.40
CA PHE A 86 -3.38 10.31 2.06
C PHE A 86 -4.29 9.22 2.62
N PHE A 87 -5.42 9.64 3.17
CA PHE A 87 -6.47 8.75 3.66
C PHE A 87 -7.73 9.04 2.87
N PHE A 88 -8.10 8.13 1.97
CA PHE A 88 -9.29 8.23 1.16
C PHE A 88 -10.37 7.30 1.71
N GLN A 89 -11.60 7.81 1.79
CA GLN A 89 -12.78 6.99 1.97
C GLN A 89 -13.35 6.69 0.57
N LEU A 90 -13.13 5.46 0.09
CA LEU A 90 -13.72 4.97 -1.16
C LEU A 90 -15.10 4.37 -0.85
N GLU A 91 -15.92 4.15 -1.88
CA GLU A 91 -17.23 3.51 -1.74
C GLU A 91 -17.13 2.13 -1.09
N ARG A 92 -16.08 1.36 -1.43
CA ARG A 92 -15.90 -0.03 -0.98
C ARG A 92 -15.06 -0.16 0.29
N CYS A 93 -14.12 0.77 0.55
CA CYS A 93 -13.13 0.61 1.62
C CYS A 93 -12.37 1.91 1.94
N GLN A 94 -11.50 1.86 2.95
CA GLN A 94 -10.56 2.94 3.24
C GLN A 94 -9.21 2.68 2.59
N LEU A 95 -8.75 3.61 1.75
CA LEU A 95 -7.42 3.56 1.15
C LEU A 95 -6.47 4.48 1.93
N LYS A 96 -5.41 3.90 2.48
CA LYS A 96 -4.24 4.64 2.92
C LYS A 96 -3.17 4.58 1.83
N LEU A 97 -2.86 5.72 1.21
CA LEU A 97 -1.76 5.86 0.26
C LEU A 97 -0.58 6.56 0.96
N SER A 98 0.58 5.93 0.95
CA SER A 98 1.82 6.49 1.49
C SER A 98 2.83 6.71 0.38
N ILE A 99 3.49 7.87 0.38
CA ILE A 99 4.55 8.24 -0.56
C ILE A 99 5.77 8.60 0.26
N ASN A 100 6.87 7.89 0.06
CA ASN A 100 8.10 8.10 0.81
C ASN A 100 9.31 8.17 -0.13
N GLU A 101 10.36 8.84 0.33
CA GLU A 101 11.69 8.74 -0.26
C GLU A 101 12.21 7.30 -0.17
N ALA A 102 12.78 6.80 -1.27
CA ALA A 102 13.50 5.54 -1.31
C ALA A 102 14.79 5.69 -2.11
N ASN A 103 15.74 4.81 -1.85
CA ASN A 103 17.01 4.73 -2.57
C ASN A 103 17.22 3.31 -3.06
N LEU A 104 17.21 3.13 -4.38
CA LEU A 104 17.47 1.85 -5.02
C LEU A 104 18.96 1.58 -5.03
N LYS A 105 19.39 0.56 -4.30
CA LYS A 105 20.77 0.07 -4.32
C LYS A 105 20.86 -1.11 -5.27
N TYR A 106 21.60 -0.96 -6.36
CA TYR A 106 22.01 -2.06 -7.21
C TYR A 106 23.47 -2.39 -6.92
N GLN A 107 23.84 -3.67 -6.96
CA GLN A 107 25.22 -4.09 -6.75
C GLN A 107 26.13 -3.35 -7.76
N LYS A 108 27.17 -2.68 -7.25
CA LYS A 108 28.15 -1.85 -7.99
C LYS A 108 27.63 -0.56 -8.65
N ARG A 109 26.42 -0.09 -8.36
CA ARG A 109 25.94 1.23 -8.83
C ARG A 109 25.66 2.18 -7.66
N PRO A 110 25.91 3.49 -7.83
CA PRO A 110 25.46 4.48 -6.85
C PRO A 110 23.94 4.39 -6.69
N ALA A 111 23.47 4.60 -5.46
CA ALA A 111 22.05 4.52 -5.15
C ALA A 111 21.26 5.51 -6.00
N SER A 112 20.21 5.04 -6.66
CA SER A 112 19.33 5.90 -7.46
C SER A 112 18.14 6.36 -6.61
N PRO A 113 17.80 7.66 -6.62
CA PRO A 113 16.64 8.17 -5.89
C PRO A 113 15.36 7.58 -6.49
N ALA A 114 14.39 7.29 -5.63
CA ALA A 114 13.10 6.80 -6.06
C ALA A 114 11.98 7.25 -5.12
N LEU A 115 10.77 7.31 -5.64
CA LEU A 115 9.55 7.42 -4.84
C LEU A 115 9.00 6.02 -4.57
N PHE A 116 8.75 5.72 -3.31
CA PHE A 116 8.10 4.49 -2.89
C PHE A 116 6.64 4.77 -2.52
N PHE A 117 5.75 4.18 -3.31
CA PHE A 117 4.31 4.23 -3.10
C PHE A 117 3.83 2.94 -2.45
N SER A 118 3.02 3.08 -1.41
CA SER A 118 2.32 1.96 -0.77
C SER A 118 0.84 2.30 -0.64
N GLY A 119 -0.02 1.59 -1.35
CA GLY A 119 -1.48 1.69 -1.25
C GLY A 119 -2.00 0.53 -0.40
N ASN A 120 -2.66 0.83 0.71
CA ASN A 120 -3.29 -0.17 1.58
C ASN A 120 -4.81 0.05 1.57
N PHE A 121 -5.52 -0.87 0.94
CA PHE A 121 -6.99 -0.94 0.89
C PHE A 121 -7.47 -1.76 2.10
N ASN A 122 -8.15 -1.10 3.04
CA ASN A 122 -8.57 -1.68 4.30
C ASN A 122 -10.08 -1.92 4.28
N TYR A 123 -10.46 -3.19 4.27
CA TYR A 123 -11.86 -3.63 4.35
C TYR A 123 -12.15 -4.12 5.76
N LYS A 124 -13.12 -3.48 6.41
CA LYS A 124 -13.61 -3.90 7.72
C LYS A 124 -14.74 -4.91 7.50
N LEU A 125 -14.64 -6.08 8.13
CA LEU A 125 -15.65 -7.12 8.05
C LEU A 125 -16.57 -7.15 9.28
N GLU A 126 -16.16 -6.44 10.33
CA GLU A 126 -16.91 -6.30 11.59
C GLU A 126 -18.32 -5.73 11.39
N SER A 127 -18.54 -4.94 10.34
CA SER A 127 -19.85 -4.38 9.99
C SER A 127 -20.82 -5.40 9.38
N TYR A 128 -20.34 -6.57 8.96
CA TYR A 128 -21.16 -7.65 8.38
C TYR A 128 -21.49 -8.71 9.43
N ARG A 129 -22.65 -9.35 9.27
CA ARG A 129 -23.02 -10.51 10.10
C ARG A 129 -22.02 -11.64 9.84
N LYS A 130 -21.76 -12.46 10.86
CA LYS A 130 -20.77 -13.56 10.76
C LYS A 130 -20.98 -14.44 9.53
N GLN A 131 -22.23 -14.72 9.17
CA GLN A 131 -22.63 -15.52 8.02
C GLN A 131 -22.32 -14.85 6.66
N GLU A 132 -22.30 -13.51 6.60
CA GLU A 132 -22.06 -12.73 5.38
C GLU A 132 -20.56 -12.45 5.17
N ARG A 133 -19.73 -12.54 6.22
CA ARG A 133 -18.30 -12.21 6.15
C ARG A 133 -17.53 -13.04 5.13
N LEU A 134 -17.83 -14.34 5.02
CA LEU A 134 -17.16 -15.21 4.04
C LEU A 134 -17.50 -14.84 2.60
N LEU A 135 -18.76 -14.52 2.33
CA LEU A 135 -19.21 -14.06 1.02
C LEU A 135 -18.51 -12.74 0.66
N MET A 136 -18.47 -11.80 1.61
CA MET A 136 -17.79 -10.51 1.42
C MET A 136 -16.29 -10.68 1.20
N LEU A 137 -15.63 -11.56 1.94
CA LEU A 137 -14.21 -11.90 1.72
C LEU A 137 -13.96 -12.43 0.31
N GLY A 138 -14.81 -13.36 -0.14
CA GLY A 138 -14.75 -13.92 -1.49
C GLY A 138 -14.88 -12.82 -2.55
N GLU A 139 -15.86 -11.93 -2.40
CA GLU A 139 -16.05 -10.80 -3.32
C GLU A 139 -14.90 -9.79 -3.28
N ILE A 140 -14.34 -9.47 -2.11
CA ILE A 140 -13.17 -8.59 -2.00
C ILE A 140 -11.96 -9.20 -2.71
N ILE A 141 -11.68 -10.48 -2.46
CA ILE A 141 -10.56 -11.20 -3.09
C ILE A 141 -10.77 -11.32 -4.59
N LYS A 142 -12.00 -11.58 -5.07
CA LYS A 142 -12.32 -11.70 -6.49
C LYS A 142 -12.17 -10.37 -7.24
N ASN A 143 -12.47 -9.25 -6.58
CA ASN A 143 -12.45 -7.91 -7.17
C ASN A 143 -11.15 -7.13 -6.87
N TRP A 144 -10.08 -7.80 -6.45
CA TRP A 144 -8.80 -7.16 -6.07
C TRP A 144 -8.16 -6.34 -7.20
N GLN A 145 -8.39 -6.71 -8.47
CA GLN A 145 -7.87 -5.98 -9.63
C GLN A 145 -8.42 -4.55 -9.72
N GLN A 146 -9.64 -4.32 -9.22
CA GLN A 146 -10.20 -2.96 -9.19
C GLN A 146 -9.39 -2.06 -8.24
N ASP A 147 -8.89 -2.62 -7.14
CA ASP A 147 -8.04 -1.91 -6.19
C ASP A 147 -6.65 -1.65 -6.81
N GLU A 148 -6.11 -2.61 -7.56
CA GLU A 148 -4.86 -2.42 -8.32
C GLU A 148 -5.03 -1.30 -9.36
N LYS A 149 -6.13 -1.32 -10.11
CA LYS A 149 -6.47 -0.30 -11.11
C LYS A 149 -6.57 1.08 -10.46
N THR A 150 -7.34 1.20 -9.37
CA THR A 150 -7.49 2.45 -8.61
C THR A 150 -6.13 2.96 -8.12
N PHE A 151 -5.28 2.08 -7.58
CA PHE A 151 -3.93 2.42 -7.14
C PHE A 151 -3.05 2.93 -8.28
N ARG A 152 -3.10 2.27 -9.45
CA ARG A 152 -2.36 2.69 -10.64
C ARG A 152 -2.85 4.03 -11.19
N GLU A 153 -4.16 4.26 -11.21
CA GLU A 153 -4.78 5.50 -11.68
C GLU A 153 -4.36 6.69 -10.80
N ILE A 154 -4.47 6.55 -9.46
CA ILE A 154 -4.04 7.59 -8.53
C ILE A 154 -2.57 7.94 -8.77
N ILE A 155 -1.70 6.92 -8.90
CA ILE A 155 -0.28 7.17 -9.15
C ILE A 155 -0.05 7.87 -10.49
N ASN A 156 -0.61 7.35 -11.58
CA ASN A 156 -0.32 7.85 -12.94
C ASN A 156 -0.95 9.21 -13.24
N GLN A 157 -2.07 9.56 -12.59
CA GLN A 157 -2.75 10.83 -12.82
C GLN A 157 -2.22 11.95 -11.91
N SER A 158 -1.63 11.60 -10.77
CA SER A 158 -1.26 12.59 -9.74
C SER A 158 0.25 12.81 -9.59
N PHE A 159 1.11 11.94 -10.17
CA PHE A 159 2.57 11.98 -9.98
C PHE A 159 3.35 11.65 -11.25
#